data_AF-A0A1I6H868-F1
#
_entry.id   AF-A0A1I6H868-F1
#
_cell.length_a   1.000
_cell.length_b   1.000
_cell.length_c   1.000
_cell.angle_alpha   90.00
_cell.angle_beta   90.00
_cell.angle_gamma   90.00
#
_symmetry.space_group_name_H-M   'P 1'
#
loop_
_entity.id
_entity.type
_entity.pdbx_description
1 polymer ?
#
loop_
_entity_poly.entity_id
_entity_poly.type
_entity_poly.pdbx_seq_one_letter_code
_entity_poly.pdbx_strand_id
1 'polypeptide(L)'
;MTKTEICKYCGGDYVPKRRGAQKFCSNSCRSLNWKNNQQIKELKVPDVNTIDEKPVLVQKPSFHEKMSLAGIANAAAGAAVTEIAKDFVTPYANKPATKKDIEDLKAFLKSRYLPIYNLGKDVYDRIPYYDVKTCNIIYLKS
;
A
#
# COMPACT_ATOMS: atom_id res chain seq x y z
N MET A 1 -33.44 30.31 29.15
CA MET A 1 -32.02 30.45 28.78
C MET A 1 -31.40 29.07 28.67
N THR A 2 -31.01 28.65 27.46
CA THR A 2 -30.26 27.41 27.24
C THR A 2 -28.83 27.64 27.73
N LYS A 3 -28.41 26.92 28.77
CA LYS A 3 -27.01 26.95 29.20
C LYS A 3 -26.16 26.21 28.18
N THR A 4 -25.19 26.89 27.59
CA THR A 4 -24.16 26.26 26.76
C THR A 4 -23.06 25.69 27.65
N GLU A 5 -22.49 24.57 27.22
CA GLU A 5 -21.31 23.95 27.83
C GLU A 5 -20.20 23.86 26.77
N ILE A 6 -18.94 23.77 27.21
CA ILE A 6 -17.77 23.72 26.33
C ILE A 6 -17.37 22.26 26.08
N CYS A 7 -17.18 21.88 24.82
CA CYS A 7 -16.74 20.53 24.45
C CYS A 7 -15.29 20.29 24.88
N LYS A 8 -15.02 19.18 25.58
CA LYS A 8 -13.66 18.85 26.04
C LYS A 8 -12.65 18.52 24.92
N TYR A 9 -13.13 18.27 23.69
CA TYR A 9 -12.27 17.93 22.56
C TYR A 9 -12.00 19.12 21.63
N CYS A 10 -13.06 19.69 21.05
CA CYS A 10 -12.92 20.77 20.07
C CYS A 10 -12.97 22.19 20.68
N GLY A 11 -13.25 22.32 21.97
CA GLY A 11 -13.39 23.62 22.64
C GLY A 11 -14.62 24.45 22.22
N GLY A 12 -15.44 23.93 21.30
CA GLY A 12 -16.64 24.63 20.84
C GLY A 12 -17.78 24.60 21.87
N ASP A 13 -18.58 25.66 21.88
CA ASP A 13 -19.81 25.76 22.65
C ASP A 13 -20.88 24.83 22.07
N TYR A 14 -21.62 24.15 22.94
CA TYR A 14 -22.74 23.32 22.53
C TYR A 14 -23.87 23.33 23.57
N VAL A 15 -25.08 23.04 23.12
CA VAL A 15 -26.24 22.87 24.01
C VAL A 15 -26.32 21.40 24.43
N PRO A 16 -26.10 21.06 25.71
CA PRO A 16 -26.11 19.67 26.16
C PRO A 16 -27.53 19.09 26.15
N LYS A 17 -27.67 17.85 25.66
CA LYS A 17 -28.93 17.09 25.76
C LYS A 17 -29.18 16.62 27.19
N ARG A 18 -28.10 16.37 27.95
CA ARG A 18 -28.11 16.03 29.38
C ARG A 18 -27.12 16.92 30.12
N ARG A 19 -27.63 17.88 30.88
CA ARG A 19 -26.82 18.84 31.67
C ARG A 19 -25.91 18.11 32.66
N GLY A 20 -24.64 18.52 32.76
CA GLY A 20 -23.67 17.98 33.72
C GLY A 20 -23.11 16.58 33.41
N ALA A 21 -23.78 15.79 32.56
CA ALA A 21 -23.32 14.46 32.16
C ALA A 21 -22.60 14.45 30.80
N GLN A 22 -23.03 15.31 29.87
CA GLN A 22 -22.46 15.38 28.54
C GLN A 22 -21.14 16.17 28.59
N LYS A 23 -20.05 15.60 28.02
CA LYS A 23 -18.71 16.22 28.00
C LYS A 23 -18.28 16.66 26.59
N PHE A 24 -19.02 16.24 25.58
CA PHE A 24 -18.65 16.38 24.16
C PHE A 24 -19.86 16.81 23.34
N CYS A 25 -19.64 17.67 22.35
CA CYS A 25 -20.70 18.13 21.45
C CYS A 25 -21.21 17.03 20.49
N SER A 26 -20.40 16.01 20.21
CA SER A 26 -20.73 14.92 19.28
C SER A 26 -20.03 13.60 19.64
N ASN A 27 -20.54 12.49 19.08
CA ASN A 27 -19.89 11.18 19.18
C ASN A 27 -18.49 11.18 18.54
N SER A 28 -18.29 11.95 17.46
CA SER A 28 -16.99 12.12 16.81
C SER A 28 -15.97 12.74 17.77
N CYS A 29 -16.35 13.82 18.46
CA CYS A 29 -15.50 14.45 19.48
C CYS A 29 -15.20 13.51 20.65
N ARG A 30 -16.17 12.69 21.08
CA ARG A 30 -15.95 11.67 22.12
C ARG A 30 -14.93 10.61 21.68
N SER A 31 -15.06 10.11 20.45
CA SER A 31 -14.19 9.07 19.89
C SER A 31 -12.76 9.57 19.67
N LEU A 32 -12.60 10.76 19.08
CA LEU A 32 -11.29 11.36 18.85
C LEU A 32 -10.58 11.75 20.14
N ASN A 33 -11.32 12.25 21.13
CA ASN A 33 -10.75 12.52 22.45
C ASN A 33 -10.23 11.26 23.13
N TRP A 34 -10.95 10.13 23.01
CA TRP A 34 -10.46 8.85 23.53
C TRP A 34 -9.20 8.40 22.79
N LYS A 35 -9.18 8.47 21.46
CA LYS A 35 -8.01 8.09 20.63
C LYS A 35 -6.78 8.94 20.95
N ASN A 36 -6.94 10.26 21.10
CA ASN A 36 -5.84 11.17 21.39
C ASN A 36 -5.33 11.06 22.84
N ASN A 37 -6.19 10.65 23.78
CA ASN A 37 -5.80 10.39 25.15
C ASN A 37 -5.29 8.97 25.38
N GLN A 38 -5.27 8.11 24.35
CA GLN A 38 -4.44 6.91 24.42
C GLN A 38 -3.00 7.38 24.44
N GLN A 39 -2.35 7.18 25.59
CA GLN A 39 -0.92 7.39 25.72
C GLN A 39 -0.25 6.61 24.59
N ILE A 40 0.29 7.33 23.61
CA ILE A 40 1.39 6.81 22.80
C ILE A 40 2.46 6.50 23.83
N LYS A 41 2.57 5.23 24.24
CA LYS A 41 3.66 4.78 25.08
C LYS A 41 4.93 5.20 24.35
N GLU A 42 5.61 6.17 24.96
CA GLU A 42 6.74 6.95 24.48
C GLU A 42 7.45 6.31 23.27
N LEU A 43 7.20 6.86 22.07
CA LEU A 43 8.23 6.85 21.04
C LEU A 43 9.34 7.77 21.57
N LYS A 44 10.22 7.22 22.40
CA LYS A 44 11.52 7.84 22.68
C LYS A 44 12.23 7.90 21.35
N VAL A 45 12.20 9.05 20.71
CA VAL A 45 13.09 9.37 19.59
C VAL A 45 14.47 9.55 20.22
N PRO A 46 15.46 8.68 19.96
CA PRO A 46 16.82 9.02 20.30
C PRO A 46 17.36 9.94 19.20
N ASP A 47 17.96 11.04 19.65
CA ASP A 47 18.77 11.95 18.86
C ASP A 47 19.68 11.21 17.87
N VAL A 48 19.75 11.75 16.66
CA VAL A 48 20.78 11.43 15.68
C VAL A 48 22.10 11.90 16.26
N ASN A 49 22.90 11.02 16.88
CA ASN A 49 24.32 11.27 17.08
C ASN A 49 25.11 9.96 17.25
N THR A 50 26.16 9.91 16.43
CA THR A 50 27.40 9.12 16.56
C THR A 50 27.37 7.64 16.19
N ILE A 51 27.95 7.40 15.02
CA ILE A 51 28.65 6.19 14.61
C ILE A 51 29.69 5.85 15.69
N ASP A 52 29.68 4.63 16.21
CA ASP A 52 30.90 3.98 16.69
C ASP A 52 30.75 2.45 16.60
N GLU A 53 31.60 1.86 15.78
CA GLU A 53 31.80 0.42 15.64
C GLU A 53 32.51 -0.14 16.89
N LYS A 54 31.95 -1.19 17.51
CA LYS A 54 32.71 -2.41 17.86
C LYS A 54 31.82 -3.54 18.43
N PRO A 55 32.27 -4.80 18.29
CA PRO A 55 31.43 -6.00 18.32
C PRO A 55 31.44 -6.67 19.69
N VAL A 56 30.29 -7.08 20.24
CA VAL A 56 30.27 -7.94 21.44
C VAL A 56 29.02 -8.84 21.47
N LEU A 57 29.29 -10.14 21.32
CA LEU A 57 28.69 -11.32 21.99
C LEU A 57 27.16 -11.48 21.98
N VAL A 58 26.76 -12.68 21.52
CA VAL A 58 25.43 -13.28 21.65
C VAL A 58 24.97 -13.22 23.10
N GLN A 59 24.12 -12.24 23.42
CA GLN A 59 23.38 -12.16 24.67
C GLN A 59 21.92 -12.55 24.40
N LYS A 60 21.32 -13.30 25.33
CA LYS A 60 19.89 -13.66 25.30
C LYS A 60 19.05 -12.41 25.03
N PRO A 61 18.03 -12.48 24.17
CA PRO A 61 17.28 -11.30 23.76
C PRO A 61 16.65 -10.65 24.98
N SER A 62 17.01 -9.39 25.19
CA SER A 62 16.49 -8.55 26.26
C SER A 62 14.97 -8.40 26.12
N PHE A 63 14.26 -8.14 27.23
CA PHE A 63 12.80 -7.95 27.20
C PHE A 63 12.37 -6.83 26.23
N HIS A 64 13.24 -5.85 26.01
CA HIS A 64 13.07 -4.80 25.00
C HIS A 64 13.17 -5.33 23.57
N GLU A 65 14.08 -6.24 23.26
CA GLU A 65 14.14 -6.89 21.94
C GLU A 65 12.94 -7.80 21.69
N LYS A 66 12.42 -8.50 22.71
CA LYS A 66 11.21 -9.32 22.53
C LYS A 66 9.98 -8.48 22.17
N MET A 67 9.83 -7.30 22.77
CA MET A 67 8.74 -6.37 22.42
C MET A 67 8.98 -5.67 21.09
N SER A 68 10.22 -5.32 20.75
CA SER A 68 10.57 -4.76 19.44
C SER A 68 10.34 -5.79 18.32
N LEU A 69 10.77 -7.03 18.52
CA LEU A 69 10.61 -8.12 17.56
C LEU A 69 9.14 -8.54 17.43
N ALA A 70 8.36 -8.58 18.52
CA ALA A 70 6.92 -8.82 18.45
C ALA A 70 6.16 -7.65 17.80
N GLY A 71 6.57 -6.40 18.04
CA GLY A 71 6.00 -5.22 17.38
C GLY A 71 6.30 -5.18 15.88
N ILE A 72 7.55 -5.46 15.50
CA ILE A 72 8.00 -5.59 14.11
C ILE A 72 7.33 -6.79 13.44
N ALA A 73 7.23 -7.94 14.12
CA ALA A 73 6.58 -9.13 13.59
C ALA A 73 5.07 -8.91 13.37
N ASN A 74 4.37 -8.26 14.30
CA ASN A 74 2.95 -7.97 14.16
C ASN A 74 2.69 -6.89 13.10
N ALA A 75 3.54 -5.87 13.01
CA ALA A 75 3.43 -4.84 11.96
C ALA A 75 3.75 -5.41 10.58
N ALA A 76 4.79 -6.24 10.46
CA ALA A 76 5.16 -6.91 9.23
C ALA A 76 4.10 -7.93 8.80
N ALA A 77 3.57 -8.73 9.74
CA ALA A 77 2.48 -9.67 9.47
C ALA A 77 1.20 -8.94 9.06
N GLY A 78 0.85 -7.84 9.74
CA GLY A 78 -0.29 -7.00 9.38
C GLY A 78 -0.15 -6.40 7.98
N ALA A 79 1.02 -5.86 7.65
CA ALA A 79 1.30 -5.31 6.32
C ALA A 79 1.19 -6.39 5.23
N ALA A 80 1.82 -7.56 5.45
CA ALA A 80 1.76 -8.69 4.52
C ALA A 80 0.33 -9.18 4.27
N VAL A 81 -0.50 -9.30 5.32
CA VAL A 81 -1.92 -9.68 5.17
C VAL A 81 -2.70 -8.63 4.38
N THR A 82 -2.45 -7.34 4.61
CA THR A 82 -3.14 -6.27 3.87
C THR A 82 -2.74 -6.20 2.40
N GLU A 83 -1.49 -6.51 2.05
CA GLU A 83 -1.03 -6.56 0.66
C GLU A 83 -1.66 -7.75 -0.09
N ILE A 84 -1.65 -8.94 0.51
CA ILE A 84 -2.29 -10.14 -0.08
C ILE A 84 -3.79 -9.92 -0.29
N ALA A 85 -4.47 -9.31 0.69
CA ALA A 85 -5.90 -9.01 0.58
C ALA A 85 -6.20 -8.00 -0.53
N LYS A 86 -5.36 -6.95 -0.68
CA LYS A 86 -5.50 -5.97 -1.77
C LYS A 86 -5.33 -6.63 -3.14
N ASP A 87 -4.36 -7.53 -3.30
CA ASP A 87 -4.11 -8.22 -4.57
C ASP A 87 -5.24 -9.17 -4.97
N PHE A 88 -5.95 -9.75 -4.00
CA PHE A 88 -7.10 -10.62 -4.26
C PHE A 88 -8.37 -9.85 -4.60
N VAL A 89 -8.61 -8.71 -3.94
CA VAL A 89 -9.84 -7.92 -4.10
C VAL A 89 -9.75 -6.91 -5.25
N THR A 90 -8.55 -6.52 -5.67
CA THR A 90 -8.37 -5.57 -6.78
C THR A 90 -8.76 -6.21 -8.13
N PRO A 91 -9.69 -5.59 -8.87
CA PRO A 91 -9.99 -6.01 -10.24
C PRO A 91 -8.74 -5.93 -11.13
N TYR A 92 -8.58 -6.85 -12.08
CA TYR A 92 -7.38 -6.95 -12.94
C TYR A 92 -6.99 -5.61 -13.59
N ALA A 93 -7.97 -4.84 -14.07
CA ALA A 93 -7.75 -3.53 -14.70
C ALA A 93 -7.13 -2.47 -13.77
N ASN A 94 -7.30 -2.62 -12.45
CA ASN A 94 -6.78 -1.71 -11.44
C ASN A 94 -5.53 -2.25 -10.73
N LYS A 95 -5.01 -3.41 -11.17
CA LYS A 95 -3.76 -3.95 -10.62
C LYS A 95 -2.58 -3.14 -11.15
N PRO A 96 -1.61 -2.78 -10.29
CA PRO A 96 -0.40 -2.12 -10.75
C PRO A 96 0.37 -3.04 -11.71
N ALA A 97 0.93 -2.45 -12.78
CA ALA A 97 1.77 -3.21 -13.70
C ALA A 97 3.02 -3.74 -12.99
N THR A 98 3.31 -5.03 -13.17
CA THR A 98 4.54 -5.62 -12.66
C THR A 98 5.72 -5.23 -13.55
N LYS A 99 6.95 -5.36 -13.01
CA LYS A 99 8.17 -5.14 -13.83
C LYS A 99 8.20 -6.07 -15.05
N LYS A 100 7.71 -7.30 -14.89
CA LYS A 100 7.58 -8.27 -15.99
C LYS A 100 6.62 -7.77 -17.06
N ASP A 101 5.46 -7.22 -16.68
CA ASP A 101 4.50 -6.66 -17.65
C ASP A 101 5.14 -5.52 -18.46
N ILE A 102 5.94 -4.67 -17.81
CA ILE A 102 6.67 -3.57 -18.46
C ILE A 102 7.74 -4.12 -19.41
N GLU A 103 8.47 -5.16 -19.02
CA GLU A 103 9.47 -5.82 -19.87
C GLU A 103 8.84 -6.50 -21.07
N ASP A 104 7.73 -7.24 -20.87
CA ASP A 104 6.99 -7.91 -21.92
C ASP A 104 6.39 -6.87 -22.91
N LEU A 105 5.87 -5.74 -22.40
CA LEU A 105 5.41 -4.63 -23.24
C LEU A 105 6.55 -3.98 -24.04
N LYS A 106 7.72 -3.76 -23.41
CA LYS A 106 8.92 -3.25 -24.11
C LYS A 106 9.37 -4.21 -25.20
N ALA A 107 9.33 -5.51 -24.94
CA ALA A 107 9.68 -6.53 -25.93
C ALA A 107 8.69 -6.52 -27.10
N PHE A 108 7.39 -6.44 -26.80
CA PHE A 108 6.34 -6.34 -27.82
C PHE A 108 6.51 -5.10 -28.70
N LEU A 109 6.71 -3.91 -28.12
CA LEU A 109 6.90 -2.66 -28.87
C LEU A 109 8.19 -2.63 -29.72
N LYS A 110 9.22 -3.39 -29.32
CA LYS A 110 10.46 -3.54 -30.09
C LYS A 110 10.36 -4.59 -31.19
N SER A 111 9.32 -5.41 -31.18
CA SER A 111 9.15 -6.47 -32.18
C SER A 111 8.88 -5.85 -33.56
N ARG A 112 9.61 -6.31 -34.56
CA ARG A 112 9.46 -5.84 -35.94
C ARG A 112 8.26 -6.49 -36.64
N TYR A 113 7.99 -7.75 -36.31
CA TYR A 113 7.00 -8.57 -37.00
C TYR A 113 5.83 -8.86 -36.06
N LEU A 114 4.65 -8.35 -36.41
CA LEU A 114 3.43 -8.52 -35.62
C LEU A 114 2.54 -9.57 -36.28
N PRO A 115 2.12 -10.65 -35.58
CA PRO A 115 1.32 -11.71 -36.18
C PRO A 115 -0.06 -11.20 -36.59
N ILE A 116 -0.56 -11.69 -37.73
CA ILE A 116 -1.87 -11.32 -38.27
C ILE A 116 -2.81 -12.53 -38.25
N TYR A 117 -3.80 -12.53 -37.36
CA TYR A 117 -4.67 -13.71 -37.16
C TYR A 117 -5.90 -13.77 -38.07
N ASN A 118 -6.25 -12.67 -38.73
CA ASN A 118 -7.39 -12.59 -39.63
C ASN A 118 -7.04 -12.94 -41.10
N LEU A 119 -5.80 -13.31 -41.38
CA LEU A 119 -5.33 -13.75 -42.70
C LEU A 119 -4.94 -15.23 -42.66
N GLY A 120 -5.32 -15.96 -43.71
CA GLY A 120 -4.91 -17.35 -43.91
C GLY A 120 -3.42 -17.47 -44.22
N LYS A 121 -2.89 -18.68 -44.01
CA LYS A 121 -1.53 -19.04 -44.41
C LYS A 121 -1.37 -19.01 -45.93
N ASP A 122 -0.14 -18.85 -46.40
CA ASP A 122 0.16 -18.92 -47.84
C ASP A 122 0.14 -20.37 -48.37
N VAL A 123 0.35 -20.53 -49.68
CA VAL A 123 0.49 -21.84 -50.36
C VAL A 123 1.65 -22.69 -49.83
N TYR A 124 2.55 -22.11 -49.03
CA TYR A 124 3.69 -22.79 -48.41
C TYR A 124 3.48 -23.00 -46.90
N ASP A 125 2.26 -22.86 -46.39
CA ASP A 125 1.88 -23.00 -44.97
C ASP A 125 2.59 -22.00 -44.01
N ARG A 126 3.03 -20.85 -44.52
CA ARG A 126 3.66 -19.79 -43.72
C ARG A 126 2.62 -18.89 -43.08
N ILE A 127 2.96 -18.30 -41.95
CA ILE A 127 2.05 -17.42 -41.17
C ILE A 127 2.26 -15.96 -41.59
N PRO A 128 1.18 -15.18 -41.78
CA PRO A 128 1.29 -13.76 -42.11
C PRO A 128 1.70 -12.91 -40.88
N TYR A 129 2.63 -11.99 -41.10
CA TYR A 129 3.09 -10.98 -40.16
C TYR A 129 3.08 -9.60 -40.80
N TYR A 130 2.77 -8.57 -40.02
CA TYR A 130 2.94 -7.17 -40.39
C TYR A 130 4.37 -6.73 -40.03
N ASP A 131 5.15 -6.32 -41.02
CA ASP A 131 6.47 -5.74 -40.80
C ASP A 131 6.35 -4.24 -40.53
N VAL A 132 6.62 -3.85 -39.29
CA VAL A 132 6.54 -2.45 -38.82
C VAL A 132 7.51 -1.52 -39.57
N LYS A 133 8.63 -2.02 -40.12
CA LYS A 133 9.59 -1.18 -40.84
C LYS A 133 9.20 -0.90 -42.28
N THR A 134 8.66 -1.91 -42.98
CA THR A 134 8.32 -1.80 -44.40
C THR A 134 6.85 -1.51 -44.63
N CYS A 135 6.02 -1.59 -43.57
CA CYS A 135 4.57 -1.45 -43.59
C CYS A 135 3.86 -2.44 -44.52
N ASN A 136 4.50 -3.59 -44.77
CA ASN A 136 3.99 -4.63 -45.65
C ASN A 136 3.64 -5.90 -44.87
N ILE A 137 2.75 -6.69 -45.45
CA ILE A 137 2.44 -8.04 -44.98
C ILE A 137 3.48 -8.99 -45.57
N ILE A 138 4.14 -9.76 -44.71
CA ILE A 138 5.12 -10.78 -45.10
C ILE A 138 4.74 -12.13 -44.51
N TYR A 139 5.15 -13.21 -45.17
CA TYR A 139 4.88 -14.57 -44.73
C TYR A 139 6.17 -15.22 -44.22
N LEU A 140 6.18 -15.55 -42.93
CA LEU A 140 7.31 -16.16 -42.24
C LEU A 140 7.00 -17.62 -41.88
N LYS A 141 8.03 -18.46 -41.95
CA LYS A 141 7.94 -19.84 -41.48
C LYS A 141 7.89 -19.82 -39.95
N SER A 142 6.92 -20.54 -39.37
CA SER A 142 6.83 -20.73 -37.92
C SER A 142 7.99 -21.55 -37.38
#